data_AF-A0A3B9FGA2-F1
#
_entry.id   AF-A0A3B9FGA2-F1
#
_cell.length_a   1.000
_cell.length_b   1.000
_cell.length_c   1.000
_cell.angle_alpha   90.00
_cell.angle_beta   90.00
_cell.angle_gamma   90.00
#
_symmetry.space_group_name_H-M   'P 1'
#
loop_
_entity.id
_entity.type
_entity.pdbx_description
1 polymer ?
#
loop_
_entity_poly.entity_id
_entity_poly.type
_entity_poly.pdbx_seq_one_letter_code
_entity_poly.pdbx_strand_id
1 'polypeptide(L)'
;SLHADSARPSSARGISVFTLSDNASDKEAAALARQENSADLIGGPDLSAEDPDAAGALVRMFQRESMNQSARFAAAILAQIRDLPGGDKRGHRFAGFAVLKAPDMPSVLVEMGFLSNWNDEANLKRDSYRKDLSRRLTRAILAYLGEYGPKI
;
A
#
# COMPACT_ATOMS: atom_id res chain seq x y z
N SER A 1 -2.67 0.13 -5.15
CA SER A 1 -1.68 0.73 -6.06
C SER A 1 -0.37 -0.04 -6.04
N LEU A 2 0.38 -0.08 -7.16
CA LEU A 2 1.72 -0.68 -7.25
C LEU A 2 2.73 0.39 -7.68
N HIS A 3 3.79 0.57 -6.89
CA HIS A 3 4.78 1.64 -7.06
C HIS A 3 6.19 1.05 -7.15
N ALA A 4 7.09 1.84 -7.72
CA ALA A 4 8.52 1.57 -7.80
C ALA A 4 9.23 2.93 -7.80
N ASP A 5 9.15 3.62 -6.67
CA ASP A 5 9.54 5.03 -6.59
C ASP A 5 11.04 5.19 -6.29
N SER A 6 11.54 6.41 -6.45
CA SER A 6 12.90 6.74 -6.01
C SER A 6 12.86 7.30 -4.59
N ALA A 7 13.70 6.80 -3.70
CA ALA A 7 13.82 7.29 -2.33
C ALA A 7 15.19 7.92 -2.06
N ARG A 8 15.22 8.81 -1.07
CA ARG A 8 16.46 9.33 -0.48
C ARG A 8 16.53 8.86 0.97
N PRO A 9 17.66 8.25 1.42
CA PRO A 9 18.89 7.96 0.67
C PRO A 9 18.76 6.79 -0.32
N SER A 10 19.67 6.68 -1.30
CA SER A 10 19.71 5.58 -2.29
C SER A 10 19.95 4.18 -1.70
N SER A 11 20.29 4.11 -0.41
CA SER A 11 20.37 2.85 0.34
C SER A 11 19.00 2.27 0.71
N ALA A 12 17.91 3.04 0.62
CA ALA A 12 16.55 2.53 0.82
C ALA A 12 16.25 1.43 -0.21
N ARG A 13 15.85 0.25 0.27
CA ARG A 13 15.60 -0.93 -0.57
C ARG A 13 14.61 -1.91 0.05
N GLY A 14 14.02 -2.75 -0.79
CA GLY A 14 13.09 -3.81 -0.43
C GLY A 14 11.62 -3.43 -0.59
N ILE A 15 10.76 -4.43 -0.52
CA ILE A 15 9.32 -4.29 -0.74
C ILE A 15 8.66 -3.77 0.54
N SER A 16 7.79 -2.77 0.41
CA SER A 16 6.99 -2.25 1.52
C SER A 16 5.51 -2.30 1.16
N VAL A 17 4.65 -2.55 2.14
CA VAL A 17 3.20 -2.45 1.97
C VAL A 17 2.68 -1.35 2.87
N PHE A 18 1.94 -0.41 2.30
CA PHE A 18 1.39 0.74 2.99
C PHE A 18 -0.14 0.68 3.04
N THR A 19 -0.71 1.08 4.18
CA THR A 19 -2.16 1.26 4.36
C THR A 19 -2.48 2.68 4.80
N LEU A 20 -3.74 3.09 4.61
CA LEU A 20 -4.24 4.37 5.12
C LEU A 20 -4.17 4.41 6.66
N SER A 21 -3.76 5.55 7.20
CA SER A 21 -3.84 5.90 8.61
C SER A 21 -3.75 7.42 8.78
N ASP A 22 -4.44 7.97 9.78
CA ASP A 22 -4.34 9.40 10.12
C ASP A 22 -2.93 9.75 10.65
N ASN A 23 -2.29 8.79 11.32
CA ASN A 23 -0.92 8.89 11.80
C ASN A 23 0.04 8.13 10.89
N ALA A 24 1.27 8.61 10.77
CA ALA A 24 2.32 7.86 10.06
C ALA A 24 3.05 6.89 11.01
N SER A 25 3.41 5.70 10.52
CA SER A 25 4.19 4.71 11.27
C SER A 25 5.62 5.18 11.54
N ASP A 26 6.18 5.94 10.59
CA ASP A 26 7.51 6.53 10.69
C ASP A 26 7.64 7.76 9.76
N LYS A 27 8.78 8.46 9.86
CA LYS A 27 9.05 9.67 9.07
C LYS A 27 9.15 9.39 7.57
N GLU A 28 9.54 8.18 7.19
CA GLU A 28 9.70 7.79 5.78
C GLU A 28 8.33 7.57 5.14
N ALA A 29 7.42 6.86 5.83
CA ALA A 29 6.03 6.71 5.42
C ALA A 29 5.32 8.07 5.30
N ALA A 30 5.55 8.99 6.25
CA ALA A 30 5.02 10.35 6.18
C ALA A 30 5.55 11.13 4.97
N ALA A 31 6.84 10.99 4.65
CA ALA A 31 7.46 11.66 3.52
C ALA A 31 6.93 11.10 2.19
N LEU A 32 6.81 9.77 2.08
CA LEU A 32 6.27 9.11 0.90
C LEU A 32 4.81 9.51 0.66
N ALA A 33 3.96 9.48 1.69
CA ALA A 33 2.56 9.91 1.54
C ALA A 33 2.45 11.36 1.04
N ARG A 34 3.29 12.29 1.52
CA ARG A 34 3.31 13.66 1.00
C ARG A 34 3.70 13.73 -0.48
N GLN A 35 4.69 12.93 -0.89
CA GLN A 35 5.15 12.87 -2.27
C GLN A 35 4.04 12.34 -3.19
N GLU A 36 3.44 11.20 -2.83
CA GLU A 36 2.37 10.56 -3.62
C GLU A 36 1.12 11.45 -3.71
N ASN A 37 0.70 12.05 -2.59
CA ASN A 37 -0.45 12.95 -2.59
C ASN A 37 -0.22 14.20 -3.45
N SER A 38 1.03 14.66 -3.57
CA SER A 38 1.38 15.82 -4.42
C SER A 38 1.33 15.46 -5.92
N ALA A 39 1.61 14.21 -6.28
CA ALA A 39 1.48 13.73 -7.65
C ALA A 39 0.01 13.60 -8.07
N ASP A 40 -0.86 13.13 -7.18
CA ASP A 40 -2.31 12.98 -7.43
C ASP A 40 -3.02 14.33 -7.60
N LEU A 41 -2.57 15.39 -6.92
CA LEU A 41 -3.12 16.75 -7.05
C LEU A 41 -3.01 17.34 -8.48
N ILE A 42 -2.15 16.75 -9.32
CA ILE A 42 -1.99 17.16 -10.72
C ILE A 42 -3.07 16.52 -11.63
N GLY A 43 -3.90 15.59 -11.13
CA GLY A 43 -4.90 14.88 -11.95
C GLY A 43 -6.18 14.36 -11.27
N GLY A 44 -6.42 14.55 -9.98
CA GLY A 44 -7.57 13.99 -9.25
C GLY A 44 -8.58 15.01 -8.71
N PRO A 45 -9.86 14.62 -8.51
CA PRO A 45 -10.85 15.46 -7.83
C PRO A 45 -10.49 15.66 -6.35
N ASP A 46 -10.82 16.83 -5.80
CA ASP A 46 -10.61 17.15 -4.39
C ASP A 46 -11.54 16.31 -3.51
N LEU A 47 -10.96 15.44 -2.68
CA LEU A 47 -11.67 14.53 -1.76
C LEU A 47 -11.91 15.16 -0.38
N SER A 48 -11.76 16.48 -0.24
CA SER A 48 -12.01 17.19 1.02
C SER A 48 -13.49 17.61 1.15
N ALA A 49 -14.35 16.66 1.49
CA ALA A 49 -15.68 16.98 2.02
C ALA A 49 -15.98 16.12 3.25
N GLU A 50 -15.82 16.69 4.44
CA GLU A 50 -16.31 16.12 5.68
C GLU A 50 -17.67 16.76 6.02
N ASP A 51 -18.74 15.97 5.98
CA ASP A 51 -20.07 16.36 6.46
C ASP A 51 -20.22 15.86 7.93
N PRO A 52 -20.43 16.76 8.92
CA PRO A 52 -20.48 16.40 10.33
C PRO A 52 -21.76 15.65 10.77
N ASP A 53 -22.72 15.40 9.90
CA ASP A 53 -24.00 14.76 10.23
C ASP A 53 -23.91 13.22 10.42
N ALA A 54 -25.02 12.58 10.77
CA ALA A 54 -25.11 11.12 10.99
C ALA A 54 -24.59 10.29 9.78
N ALA A 55 -24.73 10.83 8.57
CA ALA A 55 -24.13 10.29 7.36
C ALA A 55 -22.59 10.21 7.48
N GLY A 56 -21.94 11.25 8.02
CA GLY A 56 -20.51 11.27 8.31
C GLY A 56 -20.09 10.23 9.35
N ALA A 57 -20.92 9.94 10.35
CA ALA A 57 -20.62 8.88 11.33
C ALA A 57 -20.61 7.48 10.68
N LEU A 58 -21.59 7.18 9.83
CA LEU A 58 -21.62 5.92 9.06
C LEU A 58 -20.43 5.81 8.11
N VAL A 59 -20.09 6.89 7.39
CA VAL A 59 -18.92 6.92 6.51
C VAL A 59 -17.64 6.63 7.29
N ARG A 60 -17.45 7.23 8.48
CA ARG A 60 -16.29 6.93 9.35
C ARG A 60 -16.25 5.47 9.81
N MET A 61 -17.40 4.83 10.05
CA MET A 61 -17.45 3.41 10.40
C MET A 61 -17.02 2.53 9.23
N PHE A 62 -17.51 2.79 8.02
CA PHE A 62 -17.08 2.07 6.81
C PHE A 62 -15.58 2.26 6.56
N GLN A 63 -15.10 3.50 6.65
CA GLN A 63 -13.68 3.80 6.47
C GLN A 63 -12.81 3.04 7.47
N ARG A 64 -13.22 2.99 8.75
CA ARG A 64 -12.49 2.23 9.77
C ARG A 64 -12.47 0.74 9.49
N GLU A 65 -13.58 0.16 9.02
CA GLU A 65 -13.60 -1.24 8.61
C GLU A 65 -12.72 -1.49 7.37
N SER A 66 -12.79 -0.61 6.37
CA SER A 66 -11.89 -0.63 5.21
C SER A 66 -10.41 -0.58 5.62
N MET A 67 -10.04 0.24 6.60
CA MET A 67 -8.67 0.31 7.14
C MET A 67 -8.26 -1.01 7.83
N ASN A 68 -9.16 -1.61 8.63
CA ASN A 68 -8.90 -2.92 9.27
C ASN A 68 -8.67 -4.01 8.21
N GLN A 69 -9.52 -4.03 7.18
CA GLN A 69 -9.42 -4.97 6.06
C GLN A 69 -8.14 -4.74 5.25
N SER A 70 -7.75 -3.48 5.04
CA SER A 70 -6.49 -3.11 4.39
C SER A 70 -5.27 -3.64 5.14
N ALA A 71 -5.29 -3.57 6.48
CA ALA A 71 -4.22 -4.13 7.32
C ALA A 71 -4.14 -5.66 7.22
N ARG A 72 -5.29 -6.36 7.19
CA ARG A 72 -5.34 -7.81 6.96
C ARG A 72 -4.80 -8.18 5.57
N PHE A 73 -5.20 -7.42 4.55
CA PHE A 73 -4.70 -7.63 3.20
C PHE A 73 -3.19 -7.38 3.10
N ALA A 74 -2.68 -6.33 3.76
CA ALA A 74 -1.25 -6.07 3.84
C ALA A 74 -0.48 -7.23 4.49
N ALA A 75 -1.01 -7.82 5.57
CA ALA A 75 -0.42 -8.99 6.20
C ALA A 75 -0.39 -10.21 5.26
N ALA A 76 -1.47 -10.44 4.50
CA ALA A 76 -1.52 -11.51 3.49
C ALA A 76 -0.46 -11.32 2.39
N ILE A 77 -0.26 -10.08 1.93
CA ILE A 77 0.81 -9.75 0.97
C ILE A 77 2.17 -10.08 1.56
N LEU A 78 2.48 -9.54 2.75
CA LEU A 78 3.78 -9.75 3.40
C LEU A 78 4.11 -11.24 3.61
N ALA A 79 3.12 -12.04 3.98
CA ALA A 79 3.29 -13.48 4.12
C ALA A 79 3.72 -14.19 2.83
N GLN A 80 3.25 -13.69 1.66
CA GLN A 80 3.55 -14.25 0.34
C GLN A 80 4.85 -13.72 -0.27
N ILE A 81 5.34 -12.55 0.16
CA ILE A 81 6.52 -11.92 -0.46
C ILE A 81 7.80 -12.02 0.40
N ARG A 82 7.73 -12.43 1.67
CA ARG A 82 8.87 -12.40 2.60
C ARG A 82 10.15 -13.11 2.11
N ASP A 83 10.02 -14.13 1.28
CA ASP A 83 11.10 -14.93 0.71
C ASP A 83 11.56 -14.44 -0.67
N LEU A 84 10.92 -13.41 -1.24
CA LEU A 84 11.46 -12.71 -2.40
C LEU A 84 12.68 -11.88 -2.01
N PRO A 85 13.65 -11.69 -2.93
CA PRO A 85 14.71 -10.71 -2.75
C PRO A 85 14.15 -9.32 -2.38
N GLY A 86 14.42 -8.87 -1.16
CA GLY A 86 13.95 -7.56 -0.64
C GLY A 86 12.61 -7.60 0.09
N GLY A 87 11.89 -8.73 0.12
CA GLY A 87 10.59 -8.86 0.78
C GLY A 87 10.64 -8.90 2.31
N ASP A 88 11.81 -9.16 2.91
CA ASP A 88 12.03 -9.26 4.36
C ASP A 88 12.42 -7.92 5.02
N LYS A 89 12.61 -6.84 4.24
CA LYS A 89 13.33 -5.64 4.71
C LYS A 89 12.49 -4.59 5.39
N ARG A 90 11.22 -4.44 4.99
CA ARG A 90 10.48 -3.19 5.24
C ARG A 90 9.08 -3.37 5.79
N GLY A 91 8.42 -4.49 5.49
CA GLY A 91 7.19 -4.88 6.17
C GLY A 91 6.00 -3.95 5.92
N HIS A 92 5.11 -3.87 6.91
CA HIS A 92 3.90 -3.07 6.89
C HIS A 92 4.15 -1.68 7.46
N ARG A 93 3.71 -0.64 6.75
CA ARG A 93 3.73 0.76 7.17
C ARG A 93 2.39 1.41 6.93
N PHE A 94 2.18 2.59 7.51
CA PHE A 94 0.92 3.31 7.36
C PHE A 94 1.13 4.82 7.41
N ALA A 95 0.33 5.56 6.65
CA ALA A 95 0.31 7.04 6.62
C ALA A 95 -0.93 7.53 5.85
N GLY A 96 -1.12 8.85 5.78
CA GLY A 96 -2.27 9.50 5.14
C GLY A 96 -2.20 9.54 3.60
N PHE A 97 -2.18 8.40 2.94
CA PHE A 97 -2.19 8.30 1.47
C PHE A 97 -3.58 8.61 0.89
N ALA A 98 -3.68 9.63 0.03
CA ALA A 98 -4.94 10.04 -0.60
C ALA A 98 -5.50 8.95 -1.52
N VAL A 99 -4.65 8.29 -2.30
CA VAL A 99 -5.01 7.16 -3.19
C VAL A 99 -5.62 5.96 -2.46
N LEU A 100 -5.51 5.90 -1.13
CA LEU A 100 -6.05 4.80 -0.31
C LEU A 100 -7.34 5.18 0.45
N LYS A 101 -7.94 6.35 0.19
CA LYS A 101 -9.11 6.87 0.92
C LYS A 101 -10.47 6.28 0.50
N ALA A 102 -10.53 5.19 -0.26
CA ALA A 102 -11.81 4.55 -0.60
C ALA A 102 -12.52 4.07 0.69
N PRO A 103 -13.69 4.63 1.05
CA PRO A 103 -14.29 4.41 2.37
C PRO A 103 -14.87 3.00 2.53
N ASP A 104 -15.21 2.31 1.45
CA ASP A 104 -15.89 1.02 1.42
C ASP A 104 -15.05 -0.11 0.81
N MET A 105 -13.81 0.18 0.39
CA MET A 105 -12.93 -0.80 -0.25
C MET A 105 -11.54 -0.88 0.41
N PRO A 106 -11.09 -2.10 0.81
CA PRO A 106 -9.74 -2.32 1.31
C PRO A 106 -8.70 -1.88 0.28
N SER A 107 -7.77 -1.02 0.69
CA SER A 107 -6.81 -0.36 -0.20
C SER A 107 -5.38 -0.44 0.36
N VAL A 108 -4.44 -0.89 -0.47
CA VAL A 108 -3.00 -0.95 -0.14
C VAL A 108 -2.18 -0.30 -1.25
N LEU A 109 -1.05 0.29 -0.87
CA LEU A 109 0.02 0.68 -1.78
C LEU A 109 1.19 -0.28 -1.58
N VAL A 110 1.63 -0.96 -2.64
CA VAL A 110 2.80 -1.83 -2.60
C VAL A 110 3.95 -1.12 -3.29
N GLU A 111 4.96 -0.76 -2.52
CA GLU A 111 6.25 -0.30 -3.03
C GLU A 111 7.08 -1.53 -3.37
N MET A 112 7.22 -1.85 -4.67
CA MET A 112 7.85 -3.09 -5.15
C MET A 112 9.38 -3.10 -5.02
N GLY A 113 9.96 -1.96 -4.68
CA GLY A 113 11.39 -1.71 -4.52
C GLY A 113 11.76 -0.35 -5.12
N PHE A 114 12.88 0.23 -4.67
CA PHE A 114 13.20 1.60 -5.03
C PHE A 114 14.09 1.68 -6.28
N LEU A 115 13.69 2.45 -7.30
CA LEU A 115 14.50 2.66 -8.51
C LEU A 115 15.82 3.38 -8.24
N SER A 116 15.93 4.08 -7.11
CA SER A 116 17.19 4.68 -6.63
C SER A 116 18.19 3.66 -6.08
N ASN A 117 17.78 2.40 -5.86
CA ASN A 117 18.64 1.34 -5.37
C ASN A 117 18.99 0.35 -6.48
N TRP A 118 20.28 0.20 -6.76
CA TRP A 118 20.76 -0.63 -7.86
C TRP A 118 20.29 -2.09 -7.79
N ASN A 119 20.18 -2.69 -6.59
CA ASN A 119 19.74 -4.08 -6.46
C ASN A 119 18.24 -4.23 -6.76
N ASP A 120 17.42 -3.31 -6.28
CA ASP A 120 15.98 -3.33 -6.52
C ASP A 120 15.67 -2.99 -7.97
N GLU A 121 16.36 -2.00 -8.55
CA GLU A 121 16.27 -1.67 -9.97
C GLU A 121 16.63 -2.88 -10.84
N ALA A 122 17.72 -3.58 -10.52
CA ALA A 122 18.13 -4.80 -11.22
C ALA A 122 17.08 -5.92 -11.09
N ASN A 123 16.48 -6.10 -9.92
CA ASN A 123 15.37 -7.03 -9.73
C ASN A 123 14.16 -6.64 -10.58
N LEU A 124 13.73 -5.37 -10.52
CA LEU A 124 12.55 -4.88 -11.24
C LEU A 124 12.73 -4.92 -12.77
N LYS A 125 13.97 -4.81 -13.28
CA LYS A 125 14.27 -5.01 -14.71
C LYS A 125 14.12 -6.47 -15.17
N ARG A 126 14.28 -7.45 -14.27
CA ARG A 126 14.17 -8.88 -14.60
C ARG A 126 12.71 -9.32 -14.73
N ASP A 127 12.37 -9.85 -15.90
CA ASP A 127 11.04 -10.40 -16.18
C ASP A 127 10.64 -11.54 -15.22
N SER A 128 11.59 -12.43 -14.90
CA SER A 128 11.35 -13.52 -13.96
C SER A 128 11.00 -13.05 -12.55
N TYR A 129 11.60 -11.96 -12.08
CA TYR A 129 11.29 -11.37 -10.78
C TYR A 129 9.90 -10.74 -10.79
N ARG A 130 9.56 -9.93 -11.81
CA ARG A 130 8.22 -9.33 -11.92
C ARG A 130 7.11 -10.37 -12.02
N LYS A 131 7.35 -11.46 -12.77
CA LYS A 131 6.41 -12.60 -12.85
C LYS A 131 6.22 -13.30 -11.50
N ASP A 132 7.30 -13.52 -10.74
CA ASP A 132 7.18 -14.14 -9.42
C ASP A 132 6.46 -13.23 -8.42
N LEU A 133 6.80 -11.94 -8.40
CA LEU A 133 6.12 -10.94 -7.57
C LEU A 133 4.63 -10.86 -7.90
N SER A 134 4.27 -10.75 -9.18
CA SER A 134 2.87 -10.73 -9.62
C SER A 134 2.11 -11.98 -9.15
N ARG A 135 2.69 -13.18 -9.34
CA ARG A 135 2.09 -14.44 -8.88
C ARG A 135 1.88 -14.47 -7.36
N ARG A 136 2.81 -13.94 -6.57
CA ARG A 136 2.70 -13.87 -5.10
C ARG A 136 1.64 -12.87 -4.67
N LEU A 137 1.53 -11.72 -5.34
CA LEU A 137 0.45 -10.76 -5.11
C LEU A 137 -0.92 -11.39 -5.44
N THR A 138 -1.04 -12.14 -6.54
CA THR A 138 -2.27 -12.88 -6.86
C THR A 138 -2.61 -13.88 -5.77
N ARG A 139 -1.65 -14.65 -5.26
CA ARG A 139 -1.88 -15.58 -4.15
C ARG A 139 -2.32 -14.85 -2.88
N ALA A 140 -1.74 -13.69 -2.58
CA ALA A 140 -2.14 -12.88 -1.44
C ALA A 140 -3.58 -12.37 -1.56
N ILE A 141 -3.98 -11.92 -2.76
CA ILE A 141 -5.36 -11.51 -3.05
C ILE A 141 -6.32 -12.69 -2.84
N LEU A 142 -6.01 -13.85 -3.41
CA LEU A 142 -6.85 -15.05 -3.27
C LEU A 142 -6.95 -15.52 -1.82
N ALA A 143 -5.84 -15.51 -1.07
CA ALA A 143 -5.83 -15.86 0.34
C ALA A 143 -6.69 -14.90 1.17
N TYR A 144 -6.51 -13.58 0.95
CA TYR A 144 -7.31 -12.55 1.61
C TYR A 144 -8.81 -12.71 1.30
N LEU A 145 -9.18 -12.90 0.04
CA LEU A 145 -10.58 -13.11 -0.36
C LEU A 145 -11.17 -14.41 0.19
N GLY A 146 -10.37 -15.48 0.28
CA GLY A 146 -10.82 -16.75 0.85
C GLY A 146 -11.15 -16.67 2.34
N GLU A 147 -10.45 -15.81 3.09
CA GLU A 147 -10.62 -15.67 4.53
C GLU A 147 -11.58 -14.53 4.93
N TYR A 148 -11.50 -13.40 4.22
CA TYR A 148 -12.19 -12.15 4.58
C TYR A 148 -13.13 -11.63 3.49
N GLY A 149 -13.14 -12.27 2.31
CA GLY A 149 -14.01 -11.86 1.21
C GLY A 149 -15.49 -12.12 1.51
N PRO A 150 -16.39 -11.58 0.68
CA PRO A 150 -17.82 -11.81 0.81
C PRO A 150 -18.10 -13.32 0.76
N LYS A 151 -18.87 -13.82 1.73
CA LYS A 151 -19.40 -15.19 1.64
C LYS A 151 -20.56 -15.15 0.65
N ILE A 152 -20.31 -15.69 -0.54
CA ILE A 152 -21.29 -15.89 -1.61
C ILE A 152 -22.04 -17.20 -1.40
#